data_AF-A0A1S1JWC4-F1
#
_entry.id   AF-A0A1S1JWC4-F1
#
_cell.length_a   1.000
_cell.length_b   1.000
_cell.length_c   1.000
_cell.angle_alpha   90.00
_cell.angle_beta   90.00
_cell.angle_gamma   90.00
#
_symmetry.space_group_name_H-M   'P 1'
#
loop_
_entity.id
_entity.type
_entity.pdbx_description
1 polymer ?
#
loop_
_entity_poly.entity_id
_entity_poly.type
_entity_poly.pdbx_seq_one_letter_code
_entity_poly.pdbx_strand_id
1 'polypeptide(L)'
;MIRQSLHIGLDVDGVLADYMAAIAEVGRGNGHAMSGEGPLTYGLIEPGWFPDARTAARAMAQLHESGLGDLALFDDTAPAAVRELRNGGHKVSIVTARQEHRAGESGHRAGRRDLASWLARHGIETDDLLFQQRKSLSGCDVYLDDAPHNIDEIRSAGRIAVVRDTTYNRQVPGPRVISLAEFADRVLRGDFNRQAA
;
A
#
# COMPACT_ATOMS: atom_id res chain seq x y z
N MET A 1 28.46 14.43 -6.13
CA MET A 1 27.34 13.96 -6.98
C MET A 1 26.05 14.50 -6.39
N ILE A 2 25.24 15.21 -7.17
CA ILE A 2 23.91 15.64 -6.73
C ILE A 2 23.02 14.40 -6.78
N ARG A 3 22.46 13.98 -5.65
CA ARG A 3 21.48 12.87 -5.62
C ARG A 3 20.22 13.35 -6.36
N GLN A 4 19.69 12.55 -7.28
CA GLN A 4 18.45 12.89 -7.98
C GLN A 4 17.29 12.87 -6.98
N SER A 5 16.49 13.93 -6.97
CA SER A 5 15.19 13.91 -6.30
C SER A 5 14.26 12.96 -7.07
N LEU A 6 13.49 12.17 -6.33
CA LEU A 6 12.54 11.20 -6.90
C LEU A 6 11.14 11.56 -6.40
N HIS A 7 10.14 11.32 -7.24
CA HIS A 7 8.75 11.25 -6.79
C HIS A 7 8.41 9.81 -6.42
N ILE A 8 8.12 9.57 -5.15
CA ILE A 8 7.88 8.26 -4.55
C ILE A 8 6.39 8.08 -4.33
N GLY A 9 5.83 6.95 -4.78
CA GLY A 9 4.45 6.53 -4.53
C GLY A 9 4.40 5.38 -3.52
N LEU A 10 3.67 5.55 -2.43
CA LEU A 10 3.46 4.48 -1.43
C LEU A 10 2.00 4.03 -1.45
N ASP A 11 1.76 2.72 -1.55
CA ASP A 11 0.42 2.19 -1.27
C ASP A 11 0.06 2.28 0.21
N VAL A 12 -1.21 2.08 0.53
CA VAL A 12 -1.74 2.03 1.89
C VAL A 12 -1.91 0.58 2.35
N ASP A 13 -2.83 -0.17 1.76
CA ASP A 13 -3.21 -1.49 2.26
C ASP A 13 -2.11 -2.51 1.96
N GLY A 14 -1.59 -3.21 2.97
CA GLY A 14 -0.50 -4.16 2.78
C GLY A 14 0.89 -3.50 2.62
N VAL A 15 0.97 -2.17 2.71
CA VAL A 15 2.23 -1.41 2.70
C VAL A 15 2.39 -0.54 3.94
N LEU A 16 1.46 0.39 4.16
CA LEU A 16 1.43 1.25 5.36
C LEU A 16 0.47 0.72 6.42
N ALA A 17 -0.73 0.28 6.03
CA ALA A 17 -1.76 -0.24 6.92
C ALA A 17 -1.72 -1.77 6.93
N ASP A 18 -1.83 -2.37 8.12
CA ASP A 18 -1.92 -3.83 8.28
C ASP A 18 -3.32 -4.35 7.89
N TYR A 19 -3.58 -4.29 6.60
CA TYR A 19 -4.85 -4.70 6.02
C TYR A 19 -5.11 -6.18 6.26
N MET A 20 -4.08 -7.02 6.20
CA MET A 20 -4.22 -8.47 6.32
C MET A 20 -4.61 -8.90 7.74
N ALA A 21 -4.07 -8.26 8.77
CA ALA A 21 -4.55 -8.49 10.14
C ALA A 21 -6.00 -8.03 10.31
N ALA A 22 -6.35 -6.85 9.78
CA ALA A 22 -7.69 -6.29 9.90
C ALA A 22 -8.76 -7.13 9.17
N ILE A 23 -8.48 -7.57 7.94
CA ILE A 23 -9.43 -8.39 7.18
C ILE A 23 -9.55 -9.79 7.78
N ALA A 24 -8.49 -10.32 8.40
CA ALA A 24 -8.56 -11.57 9.15
C ALA A 24 -9.44 -11.44 10.40
N GLU A 25 -9.43 -10.30 11.09
CA GLU A 25 -10.37 -10.03 12.19
C GLU A 25 -11.81 -10.00 11.72
N VAL A 26 -12.09 -9.29 10.63
CA VAL A 26 -13.43 -9.31 9.98
C VAL A 26 -13.82 -10.73 9.57
N GLY A 27 -12.91 -11.49 9.00
CA GLY A 27 -13.11 -12.89 8.63
C GLY A 27 -13.49 -13.76 9.83
N ARG A 28 -12.77 -13.65 10.95
CA ARG A 28 -13.08 -14.36 12.21
C ARG A 28 -14.44 -13.96 12.76
N GLY A 29 -14.76 -12.66 12.76
CA GLY A 29 -16.08 -12.15 13.16
C GLY A 29 -17.22 -12.69 12.29
N ASN A 30 -16.93 -13.00 11.02
CA ASN A 30 -17.85 -13.63 10.08
C ASN A 30 -17.85 -15.18 10.14
N GLY A 31 -17.16 -15.78 11.11
CA GLY A 31 -17.14 -17.23 11.34
C GLY A 31 -16.14 -18.01 10.48
N HIS A 32 -15.20 -17.34 9.82
CA HIS A 32 -14.14 -17.99 9.05
C HIS A 32 -12.90 -18.27 9.92
N ALA A 33 -12.11 -19.28 9.55
CA ALA A 33 -10.96 -19.73 10.35
C ALA A 33 -9.82 -18.71 10.40
N MET A 34 -9.45 -18.13 9.25
CA MET A 34 -8.34 -17.18 9.09
C MET A 34 -7.03 -17.73 9.66
N SER A 35 -6.60 -18.86 9.13
CA SER A 35 -5.46 -19.65 9.62
C SER A 35 -4.17 -19.44 8.81
N GLY A 36 -3.03 -19.80 9.40
CA GLY A 36 -1.71 -19.73 8.75
C GLY A 36 -1.00 -18.39 8.98
N GLU A 37 0.10 -18.17 8.26
CA GLU A 37 0.89 -16.92 8.34
C GLU A 37 0.26 -15.74 7.57
N GLY A 38 -0.73 -16.01 6.73
CA GLY A 38 -1.33 -15.04 5.82
C GLY A 38 -1.98 -15.74 4.62
N PRO A 39 -2.71 -15.00 3.77
CA PRO A 39 -3.28 -15.56 2.56
C PRO A 39 -2.19 -15.77 1.51
N LEU A 40 -2.25 -16.86 0.76
CA LEU A 40 -1.34 -17.18 -0.34
C LEU A 40 -1.78 -16.58 -1.67
N THR A 41 -3.03 -16.11 -1.74
CA THR A 41 -3.60 -15.44 -2.90
C THR A 41 -4.09 -14.04 -2.54
N TYR A 42 -3.83 -13.07 -3.43
CA TYR A 42 -4.26 -11.68 -3.22
C TYR A 42 -5.79 -11.55 -3.07
N GLY A 43 -6.55 -12.39 -3.77
CA GLY A 43 -8.01 -12.40 -3.70
C GLY A 43 -8.59 -12.93 -2.38
N LEU A 44 -7.76 -13.48 -1.50
CA LEU A 44 -8.14 -14.05 -0.20
C LEU A 44 -9.04 -15.30 -0.27
N ILE A 45 -9.21 -15.88 -1.46
CA ILE A 45 -10.09 -17.02 -1.71
C ILE A 45 -9.26 -18.31 -1.71
N GLU A 46 -9.25 -19.01 -0.58
CA GLU A 46 -8.45 -20.21 -0.37
C GLU A 46 -8.83 -20.95 0.91
N PRO A 47 -8.46 -22.25 1.05
CA PRO A 47 -8.62 -22.97 2.30
C PRO A 47 -7.97 -22.26 3.48
N GLY A 48 -8.69 -22.16 4.60
CA GLY A 48 -8.23 -21.44 5.79
C GLY A 48 -8.57 -19.94 5.78
N TRP A 49 -8.97 -19.39 4.63
CA TRP A 49 -9.44 -18.00 4.47
C TRP A 49 -10.90 -17.99 3.98
N PHE A 50 -11.23 -17.20 2.94
CA PHE A 50 -12.60 -17.11 2.43
C PHE A 50 -12.87 -18.24 1.42
N PRO A 51 -14.03 -18.91 1.52
CA PRO A 51 -14.34 -20.04 0.64
C PRO A 51 -14.71 -19.64 -0.79
N ASP A 52 -15.15 -18.40 -1.01
CA ASP A 52 -15.61 -17.92 -2.30
C ASP A 52 -15.49 -16.39 -2.44
N ALA A 53 -15.64 -15.91 -3.67
CA ALA A 53 -15.55 -14.49 -3.99
C ALA A 53 -16.62 -13.62 -3.29
N ARG A 54 -17.80 -14.19 -3.01
CA ARG A 54 -18.89 -13.44 -2.37
C ARG A 54 -18.56 -13.13 -0.92
N THR A 55 -18.06 -14.11 -0.18
CA THR A 55 -17.67 -13.98 1.22
C THR A 55 -16.45 -13.08 1.37
N ALA A 56 -15.44 -13.24 0.52
CA ALA A 56 -14.29 -12.34 0.46
C ALA A 56 -14.71 -10.88 0.17
N ALA A 57 -15.53 -10.66 -0.87
CA ALA A 57 -16.01 -9.32 -1.23
C ALA A 57 -16.83 -8.67 -0.11
N ARG A 58 -17.67 -9.44 0.60
CA ARG A 58 -18.45 -8.91 1.74
C ARG A 58 -17.52 -8.48 2.88
N ALA A 59 -16.52 -9.28 3.21
CA ALA A 59 -15.55 -8.93 4.26
C ALA A 59 -14.74 -7.68 3.88
N MET A 60 -14.26 -7.59 2.63
CA MET A 60 -13.55 -6.42 2.14
C MET A 60 -14.43 -5.17 2.17
N ALA A 61 -15.70 -5.28 1.76
CA ALA A 61 -16.66 -4.18 1.83
C ALA A 61 -16.90 -3.72 3.28
N GLN A 62 -17.07 -4.65 4.22
CA GLN A 62 -17.24 -4.34 5.64
C GLN A 62 -16.01 -3.61 6.22
N LEU A 63 -14.80 -4.03 5.86
CA LEU A 63 -13.58 -3.35 6.27
C LEU A 63 -13.49 -1.95 5.66
N HIS A 64 -13.80 -1.79 4.37
CA HIS A 64 -13.81 -0.49 3.70
C HIS A 64 -14.86 0.46 4.28
N GLU A 65 -16.05 -0.03 4.64
CA GLU A 65 -17.10 0.77 5.31
C GLU A 65 -16.66 1.26 6.69
N SER A 66 -15.82 0.49 7.37
CA SER A 66 -15.22 0.84 8.66
C SER A 66 -14.09 1.88 8.52
N GLY A 67 -13.59 2.11 7.30
CA GLY A 67 -12.54 3.08 6.99
C GLY A 67 -11.14 2.60 7.38
N LEU A 68 -10.20 3.55 7.50
CA LEU A 68 -8.87 3.33 8.06
C LEU A 68 -8.86 3.39 9.59
N GLY A 69 -9.83 4.07 10.20
CA GLY A 69 -10.15 3.96 11.63
C GLY A 69 -8.92 3.83 12.54
N ASP A 70 -8.86 2.71 13.26
CA ASP A 70 -7.78 2.31 14.16
C ASP A 70 -6.87 1.22 13.56
N LEU A 71 -6.82 1.08 12.22
CA LEU A 71 -5.93 0.11 11.59
C LEU A 71 -4.48 0.37 12.04
N ALA A 72 -3.80 -0.69 12.45
CA ALA A 72 -2.39 -0.64 12.82
C ALA A 72 -1.52 -0.35 11.59
N LEU A 73 -0.31 0.15 11.85
CA LEU A 73 0.73 0.17 10.83
C LEU A 73 1.11 -1.27 10.49
N PHE A 74 1.36 -1.53 9.21
CA PHE A 74 1.96 -2.79 8.77
C PHE A 74 3.42 -2.92 9.20
N ASP A 75 4.08 -1.77 9.39
CA ASP A 75 5.46 -1.66 9.81
C ASP A 75 5.67 -0.33 10.55
N ASP A 76 6.08 -0.42 11.81
CA ASP A 76 6.30 0.73 12.70
C ASP A 76 7.45 1.65 12.24
N THR A 77 8.28 1.20 11.28
CA THR A 77 9.34 2.05 10.70
C THR A 77 8.80 3.07 9.70
N ALA A 78 7.56 2.93 9.23
CA ALA A 78 6.98 3.77 8.18
C ALA A 78 7.07 5.28 8.46
N PRO A 79 6.74 5.81 9.66
CA PRO A 79 6.80 7.26 9.92
C PRO A 79 8.23 7.80 9.85
N ALA A 80 9.22 7.05 10.34
CA ALA A 80 10.62 7.45 10.28
C ALA A 80 11.16 7.40 8.85
N ALA A 81 10.88 6.31 8.13
CA ALA A 81 11.29 6.12 6.74
C ALA A 81 10.75 7.21 5.81
N VAL A 82 9.46 7.56 5.94
CA VAL A 82 8.85 8.65 5.14
C VAL A 82 9.53 9.98 5.43
N ARG A 83 9.81 10.28 6.70
CA ARG A 83 10.52 11.51 7.09
C ARG A 83 11.93 11.56 6.51
N GLU A 84 12.65 10.45 6.56
CA GLU A 84 14.01 10.36 5.99
C GLU A 84 14.03 10.56 4.48
N LEU A 85 13.09 9.95 3.75
CA LEU A 85 12.91 10.16 2.32
C LEU A 85 12.67 11.65 2.00
N ARG A 86 11.76 12.30 2.74
CA ARG A 86 11.46 13.73 2.54
C ARG A 86 12.65 14.62 2.89
N ASN A 87 13.34 14.34 4.00
CA ASN A 87 14.58 15.05 4.39
C ASN A 87 15.71 14.85 3.36
N GLY A 88 15.72 13.72 2.66
CA GLY A 88 16.61 13.44 1.52
C GLY A 88 16.28 14.27 0.26
N GLY A 89 15.23 15.09 0.29
CA GLY A 89 14.79 15.92 -0.84
C GLY A 89 13.90 15.18 -1.83
N HIS A 90 13.39 13.99 -1.49
CA HIS A 90 12.42 13.27 -2.31
C HIS A 90 10.99 13.74 -2.01
N LYS A 91 10.12 13.67 -3.01
CA LYS A 91 8.68 13.89 -2.85
C LYS A 91 8.03 12.55 -2.53
N VAL A 92 7.21 12.47 -1.49
CA VAL A 92 6.50 11.26 -1.07
C VAL A 92 4.99 11.46 -1.15
N SER A 93 4.33 10.71 -2.03
CA SER A 93 2.88 10.71 -2.21
C SER A 93 2.29 9.35 -1.83
N ILE A 94 1.09 9.37 -1.26
CA ILE A 94 0.27 8.16 -1.15
C ILE A 94 -0.43 7.90 -2.48
N VAL A 95 -0.35 6.67 -2.98
CA VAL A 95 -1.00 6.23 -4.22
C VAL A 95 -1.83 4.98 -3.94
N THR A 96 -3.14 5.15 -3.78
CA THR A 96 -4.03 4.08 -3.33
C THR A 96 -5.24 3.90 -4.25
N ALA A 97 -5.66 2.65 -4.42
CA ALA A 97 -6.88 2.29 -5.14
C ALA A 97 -8.11 2.24 -4.22
N ARG A 98 -7.95 2.53 -2.91
CA ARG A 98 -9.11 2.69 -2.01
C ARG A 98 -10.09 3.64 -2.66
N GLN A 99 -11.30 3.16 -2.93
CA GLN A 99 -12.30 4.06 -3.47
C GLN A 99 -12.59 5.10 -2.41
N GLU A 100 -12.85 6.30 -2.87
CA GLU A 100 -13.56 7.29 -2.12
C GLU A 100 -15.00 6.80 -1.90
N HIS A 101 -15.17 5.79 -1.04
CA HIS A 101 -16.39 5.04 -0.81
C HIS A 101 -17.40 5.91 -0.07
N ARG A 102 -18.05 6.86 -0.78
CA ARG A 102 -19.51 7.07 -0.75
C ARG A 102 -19.92 7.66 -2.11
N ALA A 103 -20.99 7.15 -2.71
CA ALA A 103 -21.52 7.71 -3.95
C ALA A 103 -21.87 9.21 -3.76
N GLY A 104 -21.16 10.08 -4.48
CA GLY A 104 -21.34 11.54 -4.46
C GLY A 104 -20.14 12.33 -3.89
N GLU A 105 -20.08 13.64 -4.14
CA GLU A 105 -18.98 14.52 -3.70
C GLU A 105 -18.69 14.46 -2.19
N SER A 106 -19.70 14.10 -1.39
CA SER A 106 -19.59 13.94 0.06
C SER A 106 -18.78 12.70 0.47
N GLY A 107 -18.76 11.64 -0.35
CA GLY A 107 -17.95 10.45 -0.11
C GLY A 107 -16.48 10.61 -0.48
N HIS A 108 -16.24 11.33 -1.57
CA HIS A 108 -14.92 11.81 -1.99
C HIS A 108 -14.19 12.54 -0.86
N ARG A 109 -14.85 13.55 -0.26
CA ARG A 109 -14.29 14.25 0.89
C ARG A 109 -14.11 13.36 2.13
N ALA A 110 -14.98 12.36 2.33
CA ALA A 110 -14.90 11.49 3.50
C ALA A 110 -13.69 10.53 3.46
N GLY A 111 -13.45 9.84 2.33
CA GLY A 111 -12.33 8.90 2.19
C GLY A 111 -10.97 9.60 2.28
N ARG A 112 -10.83 10.76 1.63
CA ARG A 112 -9.61 11.59 1.74
C ARG A 112 -9.36 12.05 3.19
N ARG A 113 -10.39 12.51 3.88
CA ARG A 113 -10.28 12.96 5.28
C ARG A 113 -9.93 11.81 6.22
N ASP A 114 -10.49 10.63 5.99
CA ASP A 114 -10.22 9.44 6.77
C ASP A 114 -8.74 9.02 6.63
N LEU A 115 -8.24 8.92 5.40
CA LEU A 115 -6.81 8.66 5.16
C LEU A 115 -5.90 9.74 5.75
N ALA A 116 -6.22 11.02 5.56
CA ALA A 116 -5.42 12.11 6.13
C ALA A 116 -5.39 12.04 7.67
N SER A 117 -6.53 11.75 8.31
CA SER A 117 -6.61 11.59 9.77
C SER A 117 -5.81 10.39 10.25
N TRP A 118 -5.87 9.27 9.53
CA TRP A 118 -5.13 8.06 9.88
C TRP A 118 -3.62 8.26 9.76
N LEU A 119 -3.15 8.88 8.68
CA LEU A 119 -1.73 9.22 8.49
C LEU A 119 -1.24 10.17 9.60
N ALA A 120 -2.02 11.21 9.92
CA ALA A 120 -1.68 12.16 10.98
C ALA A 120 -1.57 11.48 12.36
N ARG A 121 -2.48 10.56 12.69
CA ARG A 121 -2.45 9.80 13.95
C ARG A 121 -1.18 8.96 14.09
N HIS A 122 -0.72 8.37 12.98
CA HIS A 122 0.51 7.59 12.92
C HIS A 122 1.77 8.44 12.67
N GLY A 123 1.65 9.77 12.60
CA GLY A 123 2.79 10.67 12.41
C GLY A 123 3.47 10.55 11.03
N ILE A 124 2.72 10.14 10.00
CA ILE A 124 3.20 10.02 8.62
C ILE A 124 2.85 11.31 7.86
N GLU A 125 3.88 12.04 7.45
CA GLU A 125 3.72 13.27 6.67
C GLU A 125 3.99 13.01 5.19
N THR A 126 3.03 13.34 4.32
CA THR A 126 3.12 13.12 2.87
C THR A 126 2.79 14.38 2.09
N ASP A 127 3.33 14.50 0.88
CA ASP A 127 3.16 15.69 0.04
C ASP A 127 1.84 15.66 -0.73
N ASP A 128 1.38 14.49 -1.18
CA ASP A 128 0.09 14.32 -1.84
C ASP A 128 -0.63 13.03 -1.42
N LEU A 129 -1.95 13.05 -1.49
CA LEU A 129 -2.81 11.86 -1.44
C LEU A 129 -3.47 11.68 -2.80
N LEU A 130 -3.13 10.60 -3.51
CA LEU A 130 -3.54 10.32 -4.89
C LEU A 130 -4.38 9.04 -4.91
N PHE A 131 -5.68 9.19 -5.17
CA PHE A 131 -6.63 8.08 -5.27
C PHE A 131 -6.72 7.64 -6.73
N GLN A 132 -6.06 6.54 -7.08
CA GLN A 132 -5.87 6.10 -8.46
C GLN A 132 -6.08 4.60 -8.60
N GLN A 133 -7.04 4.19 -9.43
CA GLN A 133 -7.21 2.79 -9.81
C GLN A 133 -6.06 2.29 -10.70
N ARG A 134 -5.54 3.17 -11.56
CA ARG A 134 -4.35 2.91 -12.38
C ARG A 134 -3.19 3.70 -11.81
N LYS A 135 -2.35 3.04 -11.02
CA LYS A 135 -1.34 3.72 -10.18
C LYS A 135 -0.25 4.39 -11.00
N SER A 136 0.11 3.83 -12.14
CA SER A 136 1.09 4.42 -13.06
C SER A 136 0.76 5.85 -13.52
N LEU A 137 -0.52 6.25 -13.49
CA LEU A 137 -0.96 7.59 -13.89
C LEU A 137 -0.61 8.69 -12.86
N SER A 138 -0.22 8.32 -11.64
CA SER A 138 0.18 9.28 -10.60
C SER A 138 1.51 9.98 -10.90
N GLY A 139 2.29 9.45 -11.84
CA GLY A 139 3.52 10.09 -12.33
C GLY A 139 4.77 9.84 -11.48
N CYS A 140 4.67 9.08 -10.39
CA CYS A 140 5.83 8.75 -9.55
C CYS A 140 6.92 8.00 -10.34
N ASP A 141 8.16 8.15 -9.91
CA ASP A 141 9.34 7.47 -10.45
C ASP A 141 9.48 6.05 -9.89
N VAL A 142 9.26 5.91 -8.59
CA VAL A 142 9.35 4.65 -7.84
C VAL A 142 8.11 4.44 -6.98
N TYR A 143 7.63 3.20 -6.94
CA TYR A 143 6.47 2.78 -6.19
C TYR A 143 6.84 1.68 -5.21
N LEU A 144 6.23 1.68 -4.02
CA LEU A 144 6.19 0.54 -3.11
C LEU A 144 4.75 0.04 -3.01
N ASP A 145 4.54 -1.20 -3.43
CA ASP A 145 3.21 -1.81 -3.55
C ASP A 145 3.32 -3.31 -3.23
N ASP A 146 2.28 -3.90 -2.66
CA ASP A 146 2.20 -5.33 -2.34
C ASP A 146 1.39 -6.10 -3.40
N ALA A 147 0.49 -5.44 -4.13
CA ALA A 147 -0.50 -6.11 -4.96
C ALA A 147 0.12 -6.53 -6.31
N PRO A 148 0.13 -7.84 -6.65
CA PRO A 148 0.77 -8.32 -7.88
C PRO A 148 0.31 -7.62 -9.16
N HIS A 149 -0.99 -7.29 -9.26
CA HIS A 149 -1.56 -6.64 -10.44
C HIS A 149 -1.18 -5.15 -10.54
N ASN A 150 -1.04 -4.44 -9.41
CA ASN A 150 -0.54 -3.06 -9.41
C ASN A 150 0.93 -3.03 -9.80
N ILE A 151 1.73 -3.94 -9.25
CA ILE A 151 3.16 -4.05 -9.55
C ILE A 151 3.37 -4.30 -11.05
N ASP A 152 2.59 -5.21 -11.64
CA ASP A 152 2.62 -5.49 -13.08
C ASP A 152 2.17 -4.28 -13.91
N GLU A 153 1.11 -3.58 -13.50
CA GLU A 153 0.59 -2.38 -14.16
C GLU A 153 1.63 -1.25 -14.18
N ILE A 154 2.25 -0.96 -13.04
CA ILE A 154 3.27 0.08 -12.88
C ILE A 154 4.50 -0.23 -13.75
N ARG A 155 4.96 -1.49 -13.73
CA ARG A 155 6.14 -1.92 -14.51
C ARG A 155 5.87 -1.91 -16.01
N SER A 156 4.68 -2.34 -16.42
CA SER A 156 4.25 -2.29 -17.82
C SER A 156 4.19 -0.86 -18.36
N ALA A 157 3.98 0.13 -17.49
CA ALA A 157 4.07 1.56 -17.82
C ALA A 157 5.50 2.13 -17.79
N GLY A 158 6.53 1.29 -17.66
CA GLY A 158 7.94 1.70 -17.65
C GLY A 158 8.37 2.41 -16.36
N ARG A 159 7.65 2.21 -15.26
CA ARG A 159 7.99 2.77 -13.94
C ARG A 159 8.59 1.72 -13.01
N ILE A 160 9.29 2.15 -11.97
CA ILE A 160 9.92 1.25 -11.00
C ILE A 160 8.86 0.86 -9.96
N ALA A 161 8.49 -0.41 -9.89
CA ALA A 161 7.70 -0.95 -8.78
C ALA A 161 8.55 -1.89 -7.93
N VAL A 162 8.71 -1.54 -6.66
CA VAL A 162 9.33 -2.36 -5.61
C VAL A 162 8.23 -3.11 -4.88
N VAL A 163 8.43 -4.42 -4.70
CA VAL A 163 7.46 -5.28 -4.02
C VAL A 163 7.61 -5.13 -2.51
N ARG A 164 6.54 -4.74 -1.82
CA ARG A 164 6.46 -4.94 -0.38
C ARG A 164 6.18 -6.41 -0.10
N ASP A 165 7.11 -7.10 0.56
CA ASP A 165 6.98 -8.55 0.77
C ASP A 165 5.74 -8.94 1.59
N THR A 166 4.91 -9.80 1.01
CA THR A 166 3.77 -10.46 1.67
C THR A 166 3.67 -11.91 1.18
N THR A 167 2.89 -12.74 1.87
CA THR A 167 2.73 -14.17 1.54
C THR A 167 2.23 -14.42 0.13
N TYR A 168 1.30 -13.60 -0.38
CA TYR A 168 0.64 -13.79 -1.68
C TYR A 168 1.39 -13.21 -2.89
N ASN A 169 2.53 -12.55 -2.68
CA ASN A 169 3.29 -11.93 -3.76
C ASN A 169 4.72 -12.47 -3.89
N ARG A 170 5.11 -13.53 -3.17
CA ARG A 170 6.48 -14.08 -3.19
C ARG A 170 6.92 -14.57 -4.58
N GLN A 171 5.98 -14.95 -5.43
CA GLN A 171 6.20 -15.29 -6.84
C GLN A 171 6.48 -14.08 -7.74
N VAL A 172 6.17 -12.86 -7.29
CA VAL A 172 6.37 -11.64 -8.08
C VAL A 172 7.87 -11.33 -8.13
N PRO A 173 8.50 -11.29 -9.33
CA PRO A 173 9.94 -11.06 -9.45
C PRO A 173 10.31 -9.59 -9.22
N GLY A 174 11.61 -9.30 -9.22
CA GLY A 174 12.16 -7.93 -9.18
C GLY A 174 12.48 -7.43 -7.78
N PRO A 175 12.78 -6.12 -7.64
CA PRO A 175 13.18 -5.53 -6.36
C PRO A 175 12.09 -5.71 -5.30
N ARG A 176 12.51 -6.13 -4.10
CA ARG A 176 11.63 -6.42 -2.97
C ARG A 176 12.24 -5.87 -1.69
N VAL A 177 11.38 -5.52 -0.74
CA VAL A 177 11.73 -5.06 0.60
C VAL A 177 10.77 -5.63 1.65
N ILE A 178 11.26 -5.87 2.85
CA ILE A 178 10.49 -6.38 3.99
C ILE A 178 10.05 -5.27 4.96
N SER A 179 10.50 -4.04 4.75
CA SER A 179 10.15 -2.88 5.59
C SER A 179 10.23 -1.56 4.82
N LEU A 180 9.57 -0.52 5.34
CA LEU A 180 9.67 0.84 4.84
C LEU A 180 11.06 1.44 5.10
N ALA A 181 11.71 1.08 6.22
CA ALA A 181 13.10 1.45 6.48
C ALA A 181 14.06 0.91 5.42
N GLU A 182 13.93 -0.37 5.02
CA GLU A 182 14.74 -0.94 3.96
C GLU A 182 14.48 -0.25 2.62
N PHE A 183 13.21 0.03 2.30
CA PHE A 183 12.86 0.80 1.11
C PHE A 183 13.53 2.19 1.10
N ALA A 184 13.44 2.92 2.21
CA ALA A 184 14.04 4.24 2.35
C ALA A 184 15.57 4.21 2.21
N ASP A 185 16.25 3.27 2.87
CA ASP A 185 17.71 3.11 2.75
C ASP A 185 18.13 2.89 1.29
N ARG A 186 17.43 2.01 0.56
CA ARG A 186 17.72 1.72 -0.85
C ARG A 186 17.48 2.92 -1.77
N VAL A 187 16.38 3.66 -1.55
CA VAL A 187 16.12 4.93 -2.26
C VAL A 187 17.25 5.93 -2.00
N LEU A 188 17.63 6.14 -0.74
CA LEU A 188 18.66 7.09 -0.34
C LEU A 188 20.05 6.71 -0.85
N ARG A 189 20.34 5.42 -1.05
CA ARG A 189 21.56 4.94 -1.71
C ARG A 189 21.55 5.14 -3.22
N GLY A 190 20.39 5.39 -3.81
CA GLY A 190 20.22 5.63 -5.23
C GLY A 190 20.01 4.36 -6.06
N ASP A 191 19.60 3.24 -5.43
CA ASP A 191 19.33 1.97 -6.10
C ASP A 191 18.30 2.08 -7.24
N PHE A 192 17.44 3.09 -7.17
CA PHE A 192 16.33 3.32 -8.10
C PHE A 192 16.49 4.58 -8.94
N ASN A 193 17.67 5.19 -8.94
CA ASN A 193 17.95 6.29 -9.87
C ASN A 193 17.91 5.73 -11.29
N ARG A 194 17.13 6.35 -12.18
CA ARG A 194 17.20 6.00 -13.60
C ARG A 194 18.62 6.29 -14.08
N GLN A 195 19.36 5.25 -14.47
CA GLN A 195 20.56 5.45 -15.27
C GLN A 195 20.11 6.16 -16.54
N ALA A 196 20.74 7.30 -16.84
CA ALA A 196 20.60 7.92 -18.15
C ALA A 196 21.02 6.87 -19.18
N ALA A 197 20.06 6.45 -20.00
CA ALA A 197 20.34 5.69 -21.22
C ALA A 197 21.17 6.55 -22.19
#